data_AF-A0A7C2EG35-F1
#
_entry.id   AF-A0A7C2EG35-F1
#
_cell.length_a   1.000
_cell.length_b   1.000
_cell.length_c   1.000
_cell.angle_alpha   90.00
_cell.angle_beta   90.00
_cell.angle_gamma   90.00
#
_symmetry.space_group_name_H-M   'P 1'
#
loop_
_entity.id
_entity.type
_entity.pdbx_description
1 polymer ?
#
loop_
_entity_poly.entity_id
_entity_poly.type
_entity_poly.pdbx_seq_one_letter_code
_entity_poly.pdbx_strand_id
1 'polypeptide(L)'
;CKRLVNDLTINVTEFFRDQDVYEKIRDDVIPELIRHKREGKIFSLRAWSAGCATGEEPYSLSMLFLEALKKSGGREGWALRITATDLDDKALEKAKAGIYEEAKVLPGMDFEEYFFAGRENYLVREEVKRPVKFMLMDIVNLPPLRHLDLILCRNVLIYFEKERQRRILAIFNRCLRKGGFLVLGKSEAIIGAGDSGFIPFRRKERIYLKERDSWDALTSG
;
A
#
# COMPACT_ATOMS: atom_id res chain seq x y z
N CYS A 1 16.59 11.66 -25.93
CA CYS A 1 16.63 12.35 -24.62
C CYS A 1 15.84 11.59 -23.56
N LYS A 2 16.39 10.53 -22.95
CA LYS A 2 15.74 9.74 -21.88
C LYS A 2 16.45 9.83 -20.52
N ARG A 3 17.49 10.66 -20.42
CA ARG A 3 18.48 10.59 -19.33
C ARG A 3 18.24 11.60 -18.19
N LEU A 4 17.32 12.55 -18.36
CA LEU A 4 17.03 13.60 -17.36
C LEU A 4 15.86 13.27 -16.41
N VAL A 5 15.12 12.19 -16.63
CA VAL A 5 13.98 11.81 -15.75
C VAL A 5 14.44 10.96 -14.56
N ASN A 6 15.56 10.25 -14.68
CA ASN A 6 16.06 9.36 -13.62
C ASN A 6 16.80 10.10 -12.48
N ASP A 7 17.26 11.33 -12.70
CA ASP A 7 18.08 12.05 -11.70
C ASP A 7 17.27 12.95 -10.75
N LEU A 8 15.96 13.12 -10.99
CA LEU A 8 15.09 14.00 -10.19
C LEU A 8 14.18 13.25 -9.20
N THR A 9 14.12 11.93 -9.28
CA THR A 9 13.47 11.10 -8.27
C THR A 9 14.51 10.74 -7.23
N ILE A 10 14.55 11.51 -6.13
CA ILE A 10 15.20 11.07 -4.89
C ILE A 10 14.38 9.85 -4.41
N ASN A 11 14.66 8.68 -4.98
CA ASN A 11 14.07 7.39 -4.66
C ASN A 11 14.61 6.86 -3.32
N VAL A 12 14.69 7.74 -2.31
CA VAL A 12 14.99 7.33 -0.95
C VAL A 12 13.68 6.84 -0.37
N THR A 13 13.59 5.53 -0.25
CA THR A 13 12.53 4.83 0.46
C THR A 13 13.20 4.05 1.59
N GLU A 14 12.46 3.87 2.67
CA GLU A 14 12.91 3.13 3.85
C GLU A 14 11.72 2.33 4.36
N PHE A 15 11.99 1.23 5.06
CA PHE A 15 10.93 0.44 5.71
C PHE A 15 10.12 1.36 6.63
N PHE A 16 8.81 1.26 6.64
CA PHE A 16 7.97 2.05 7.56
C PHE A 16 8.20 3.58 7.53
N ARG A 17 8.56 4.16 6.36
CA ARG A 17 8.70 5.62 6.18
C ARG A 17 7.46 6.37 6.64
N ASP A 18 7.62 7.38 7.49
CA ASP A 18 6.55 7.99 8.29
C ASP A 18 5.87 6.96 9.19
N GLN A 19 6.55 6.60 10.28
CA GLN A 19 6.14 5.53 11.18
C GLN A 19 4.70 5.69 11.70
N ASP A 20 4.28 6.91 12.00
CA ASP A 20 2.91 7.26 12.43
C ASP A 20 1.84 6.85 11.41
N VAL A 21 2.14 6.92 10.10
CA VAL A 21 1.22 6.45 9.04
C VAL A 21 1.07 4.93 9.11
N TYR A 22 2.18 4.21 9.22
CA TYR A 22 2.16 2.74 9.30
C TYR A 22 1.57 2.21 10.61
N GLU A 23 1.75 2.92 11.72
CA GLU A 23 1.04 2.64 12.98
C GLU A 23 -0.48 2.75 12.77
N LYS A 24 -0.97 3.77 12.07
CA LYS A 24 -2.40 3.85 11.73
C LYS A 24 -2.85 2.78 10.74
N ILE A 25 -2.00 2.36 9.82
CA ILE A 25 -2.30 1.23 8.95
C ILE A 25 -2.45 -0.06 9.78
N ARG A 26 -1.52 -0.30 10.72
CA ARG A 26 -1.51 -1.46 11.61
C ARG A 26 -2.70 -1.48 12.57
N ASP A 27 -2.99 -0.36 13.20
CA ASP A 27 -3.91 -0.28 14.35
C ASP A 27 -5.35 0.02 13.93
N ASP A 28 -5.56 0.74 12.82
CA ASP A 28 -6.89 1.15 12.38
C ASP A 28 -7.31 0.46 11.06
N VAL A 29 -6.46 0.53 10.02
CA VAL A 29 -6.86 0.15 8.64
C VAL A 29 -6.95 -1.35 8.45
N ILE A 30 -5.87 -2.09 8.72
CA ILE A 30 -5.82 -3.54 8.49
C ILE A 30 -6.83 -4.29 9.36
N PRO A 31 -7.01 -3.99 10.66
CA PRO A 31 -8.03 -4.63 11.49
C PRO A 31 -9.44 -4.43 10.93
N GLU A 32 -9.78 -3.22 10.48
CA GLU A 32 -11.08 -2.93 9.86
C GLU A 32 -11.28 -3.71 8.55
N LEU A 33 -10.24 -3.80 7.71
CA LEU A 33 -10.27 -4.63 6.50
C LEU A 33 -10.51 -6.11 6.82
N ILE A 34 -9.79 -6.68 7.78
CA ILE A 34 -9.94 -8.08 8.18
C ILE A 34 -11.35 -8.34 8.72
N ARG A 35 -11.85 -7.47 9.60
CA ARG A 35 -13.19 -7.57 10.19
C ARG A 35 -14.26 -7.60 9.10
N HIS A 36 -14.25 -6.62 8.20
CA HIS A 36 -15.23 -6.52 7.13
C HIS A 36 -15.18 -7.72 6.17
N LYS A 37 -13.96 -8.19 5.86
CA LYS A 37 -13.74 -9.38 5.02
C LYS A 37 -14.28 -10.65 5.66
N ARG A 38 -14.13 -10.82 6.98
CA ARG A 38 -14.72 -11.94 7.73
C ARG A 38 -16.24 -11.90 7.73
N GLU A 39 -16.84 -10.74 7.99
CA GLU A 39 -18.30 -10.55 7.96
C GLU A 39 -18.89 -10.93 6.59
N GLY A 40 -18.22 -10.51 5.51
CA GLY A 40 -18.60 -10.87 4.15
C GLY A 40 -18.21 -12.30 3.72
N LYS A 41 -17.57 -13.09 4.59
CA LYS A 41 -17.00 -14.43 4.28
C LYS A 41 -16.02 -14.42 3.09
N ILE A 42 -15.28 -13.34 2.91
CA ILE A 42 -14.27 -13.16 1.84
C ILE A 42 -12.87 -13.22 2.47
N PHE A 43 -12.22 -14.36 2.39
CA PHE A 43 -10.88 -14.57 2.97
C PHE A 43 -9.75 -14.19 1.98
N SER A 44 -9.82 -12.97 1.43
CA SER A 44 -8.77 -12.45 0.55
C SER A 44 -8.48 -10.97 0.79
N LEU A 45 -7.20 -10.64 0.95
CA LEU A 45 -6.69 -9.27 1.09
C LEU A 45 -5.83 -8.93 -0.11
N ARG A 46 -6.17 -7.84 -0.80
CA ARG A 46 -5.48 -7.38 -2.00
C ARG A 46 -5.04 -5.93 -1.83
N ALA A 47 -3.74 -5.70 -1.87
CA ALA A 47 -3.18 -4.35 -1.80
C ALA A 47 -2.37 -3.98 -3.04
N TRP A 48 -2.16 -2.68 -3.23
CA TRP A 48 -1.27 -2.13 -4.26
C TRP A 48 -0.37 -1.05 -3.65
N SER A 49 0.96 -1.23 -3.76
CA SER A 49 1.95 -0.16 -3.56
C SER A 49 2.34 0.39 -4.94
N ALA A 50 1.94 1.63 -5.20
CA ALA A 50 2.07 2.30 -6.49
C ALA A 50 3.22 3.32 -6.43
N GLY A 51 4.32 3.02 -7.14
CA GLY A 51 5.60 3.73 -7.05
C GLY A 51 6.45 3.16 -5.91
N CYS A 52 6.68 1.85 -5.94
CA CYS A 52 7.26 1.12 -4.82
C CYS A 52 8.79 1.24 -4.69
N ALA A 53 9.46 1.89 -5.65
CA ALA A 53 10.92 2.04 -5.71
C ALA A 53 11.65 0.71 -5.41
N THR A 54 12.54 0.70 -4.41
CA THR A 54 13.37 -0.45 -4.04
C THR A 54 12.67 -1.48 -3.12
N GLY A 55 11.36 -1.39 -2.90
CA GLY A 55 10.54 -2.47 -2.34
C GLY A 55 10.27 -2.44 -0.83
N GLU A 56 10.77 -1.45 -0.11
CA GLU A 56 10.61 -1.29 1.33
C GLU A 56 9.13 -1.12 1.72
N GLU A 57 8.37 -0.28 1.01
CA GLU A 57 6.92 -0.07 1.26
C GLU A 57 6.08 -1.36 1.11
N PRO A 58 6.14 -2.11 -0.01
CA PRO A 58 5.33 -3.33 -0.14
C PRO A 58 5.76 -4.43 0.84
N TYR A 59 7.04 -4.50 1.24
CA TYR A 59 7.47 -5.42 2.28
C TYR A 59 7.00 -5.01 3.68
N SER A 60 7.10 -3.73 4.06
CA SER A 60 6.50 -3.22 5.29
C SER A 60 5.01 -3.55 5.35
N LEU A 61 4.29 -3.36 4.25
CA LEU A 61 2.87 -3.69 4.18
C LEU A 61 2.62 -5.20 4.33
N SER A 62 3.46 -6.04 3.72
CA SER A 62 3.41 -7.50 3.87
C SER A 62 3.56 -7.90 5.34
N MET A 63 4.56 -7.34 6.05
CA MET A 63 4.78 -7.61 7.47
C MET A 63 3.55 -7.25 8.31
N LEU A 64 2.94 -6.07 8.09
CA LEU A 64 1.74 -5.67 8.83
C LEU A 64 0.54 -6.60 8.60
N PHE A 65 0.32 -7.04 7.36
CA PHE A 65 -0.75 -7.98 7.09
C PHE A 65 -0.50 -9.35 7.73
N LEU A 66 0.74 -9.85 7.69
CA LEU A 66 1.11 -11.12 8.31
C LEU A 66 0.91 -11.06 9.84
N GLU A 67 1.37 -10.00 10.47
CA GLU A 67 1.19 -9.75 11.91
C GLU A 67 -0.30 -9.73 12.29
N ALA A 68 -1.11 -8.97 11.53
CA ALA A 68 -2.53 -8.84 11.81
C ALA A 68 -3.30 -10.15 11.62
N LEU A 69 -2.98 -10.93 10.58
CA LEU A 69 -3.58 -12.24 10.35
C LEU A 69 -3.20 -13.24 11.45
N LYS A 70 -1.93 -13.23 11.90
CA LYS A 70 -1.47 -14.03 13.04
C LYS A 70 -2.27 -13.70 14.30
N LYS A 71 -2.45 -12.41 14.61
CA LYS A 71 -3.28 -11.94 15.74
C LYS A 71 -4.77 -12.27 15.61
N SER A 72 -5.26 -12.41 14.38
CA SER A 72 -6.69 -12.64 14.09
C SER A 72 -7.08 -14.13 13.99
N GLY A 73 -6.33 -15.03 14.60
CA GLY A 73 -6.62 -16.48 14.59
C GLY A 73 -5.92 -17.26 13.46
N GLY A 74 -4.87 -16.70 12.86
CA GLY A 74 -4.01 -17.39 11.91
C GLY A 74 -4.21 -16.99 10.44
N ARG A 75 -3.19 -17.28 9.63
CA ARG A 75 -3.15 -16.99 8.18
C ARG A 75 -3.88 -18.04 7.34
N GLU A 76 -4.18 -19.21 7.90
CA GLU A 76 -4.80 -20.31 7.17
C GLU A 76 -6.15 -19.89 6.56
N GLY A 77 -6.37 -20.27 5.30
CA GLY A 77 -7.56 -19.87 4.53
C GLY A 77 -7.51 -18.45 3.93
N TRP A 78 -6.57 -17.59 4.31
CA TRP A 78 -6.45 -16.24 3.73
C TRP A 78 -5.54 -16.19 2.50
N ALA A 79 -6.07 -15.64 1.40
CA ALA A 79 -5.28 -15.26 0.24
C ALA A 79 -4.80 -13.81 0.39
N LEU A 80 -3.52 -13.60 0.70
CA LEU A 80 -2.88 -12.27 0.72
C LEU A 80 -2.11 -12.02 -0.58
N ARG A 81 -2.37 -10.88 -1.23
CA ARG A 81 -1.63 -10.45 -2.43
C ARG A 81 -1.36 -8.95 -2.39
N ILE A 82 -0.10 -8.57 -2.54
CA ILE A 82 0.36 -7.19 -2.66
C ILE A 82 0.96 -7.03 -4.04
N THR A 83 0.36 -6.19 -4.88
CA THR A 83 0.97 -5.80 -6.15
C THR A 83 1.86 -4.59 -5.89
N ALA A 84 3.09 -4.62 -6.35
CA ALA A 84 4.04 -3.52 -6.20
C ALA A 84 4.48 -3.09 -7.60
N THR A 85 4.32 -1.81 -7.93
CA THR A 85 4.60 -1.31 -9.28
C THR A 85 5.54 -0.14 -9.26
N ASP A 86 6.45 -0.10 -10.24
CA ASP A 86 7.30 1.06 -10.48
C ASP A 86 7.60 1.20 -11.99
N LEU A 87 8.14 2.36 -12.39
CA LEU A 87 8.63 2.64 -13.73
C LEU A 87 10.13 2.35 -13.88
N ASP A 88 10.87 2.25 -12.76
CA ASP A 88 12.30 1.92 -12.75
C ASP A 88 12.53 0.41 -12.58
N ASP A 89 12.87 -0.25 -13.68
CA ASP A 89 13.16 -1.69 -13.69
C ASP A 89 14.35 -2.06 -12.79
N LYS A 90 15.36 -1.18 -12.65
CA LYS A 90 16.52 -1.42 -11.78
C LYS A 90 16.13 -1.36 -10.30
N ALA A 91 15.22 -0.45 -9.94
CA ALA A 91 14.67 -0.41 -8.60
C ALA A 91 13.87 -1.68 -8.29
N LEU A 92 13.08 -2.17 -9.26
CA LEU A 92 12.34 -3.43 -9.14
C LEU A 92 13.26 -4.65 -9.03
N GLU A 93 14.41 -4.68 -9.70
CA GLU A 93 15.41 -5.75 -9.54
C GLU A 93 15.94 -5.80 -8.10
N LYS A 94 16.31 -4.64 -7.52
CA LYS A 94 16.71 -4.54 -6.11
C LYS A 94 15.60 -5.00 -5.16
N ALA A 95 14.37 -4.56 -5.43
CA ALA A 95 13.19 -4.94 -4.65
C ALA A 95 12.96 -6.45 -4.63
N LYS A 96 13.08 -7.11 -5.80
CA LYS A 96 12.94 -8.57 -5.92
C LYS A 96 14.05 -9.34 -5.19
N ALA A 97 15.28 -8.80 -5.19
CA ALA A 97 16.37 -9.38 -4.41
C ALA A 97 16.05 -9.37 -2.92
N GLY A 98 15.48 -8.26 -2.42
CA GLY A 98 15.05 -8.13 -1.02
C GLY A 98 16.23 -8.07 -0.04
N ILE A 99 17.35 -7.49 -0.47
CA ILE A 99 18.57 -7.31 0.31
C ILE A 99 18.74 -5.80 0.55
N TYR A 100 18.89 -5.41 1.81
CA TYR A 100 18.93 -4.00 2.23
C TYR A 100 20.07 -3.74 3.21
N GLU A 101 20.66 -2.55 3.15
CA GLU A 101 21.68 -2.10 4.12
C GLU A 101 21.05 -1.72 5.46
N GLU A 102 19.83 -1.19 5.42
CA GLU A 102 19.04 -0.84 6.59
C GLU A 102 17.71 -1.59 6.57
N ALA A 103 17.33 -2.10 7.74
CA ALA A 103 16.03 -2.72 7.96
C ALA A 103 15.49 -2.26 9.31
N LYS A 104 14.18 -2.01 9.38
CA LYS A 104 13.49 -1.69 10.63
C LYS A 104 12.10 -2.29 10.63
N VAL A 105 11.58 -2.50 11.83
CA VAL A 105 10.20 -2.92 12.09
C VAL A 105 9.53 -1.92 13.03
N LEU A 106 8.19 -1.92 13.09
CA LEU A 106 7.48 -1.07 14.06
C LEU A 106 7.69 -1.58 15.49
N PRO A 107 7.58 -0.70 16.50
CA PRO A 107 7.56 -1.13 17.90
C PRO A 107 6.50 -2.21 18.15
N GLY A 108 6.91 -3.28 18.82
CA GLY A 108 6.07 -4.45 19.13
C GLY A 108 6.06 -5.54 18.05
N MET A 109 6.77 -5.37 16.95
CA MET A 109 7.00 -6.41 15.94
C MET A 109 8.34 -7.11 16.21
N ASP A 110 8.40 -8.41 15.95
CA ASP A 110 9.64 -9.18 16.05
C ASP A 110 10.45 -9.08 14.75
N PHE A 111 11.64 -8.48 14.82
CA PHE A 111 12.52 -8.29 13.66
C PHE A 111 12.92 -9.62 13.01
N GLU A 112 13.20 -10.64 13.82
CA GLU A 112 13.66 -11.95 13.36
C GLU A 112 12.57 -12.76 12.67
N GLU A 113 11.30 -12.38 12.78
CA GLU A 113 10.20 -12.96 11.99
C GLU A 113 10.18 -12.44 10.54
N TYR A 114 10.85 -11.33 10.24
CA TYR A 114 10.71 -10.66 8.95
C TYR A 114 12.03 -10.56 8.16
N PHE A 115 13.16 -10.60 8.86
CA PHE A 115 14.49 -10.47 8.26
C PHE A 115 15.43 -11.57 8.73
N PHE A 116 16.45 -11.84 7.92
CA PHE A 116 17.70 -12.46 8.35
C PHE A 116 18.77 -11.36 8.46
N ALA A 117 19.39 -11.23 9.62
CA ALA A 117 20.53 -10.34 9.82
C ALA A 117 21.83 -10.99 9.32
N GLY A 118 22.43 -10.40 8.28
CA GLY A 118 23.78 -10.72 7.80
C GLY A 118 24.84 -9.86 8.50
N ARG A 119 26.09 -9.93 8.01
CA ARG A 119 27.18 -9.09 8.55
C ARG A 119 27.06 -7.62 8.16
N GLU A 120 26.61 -7.35 6.93
CA GLU A 120 26.56 -6.00 6.34
C GLU A 120 25.19 -5.67 5.73
N ASN A 121 24.27 -6.64 5.69
CA ASN A 121 22.98 -6.50 5.05
C ASN A 121 21.89 -7.30 5.77
N TYR A 122 20.66 -6.98 5.44
CA TYR A 122 19.45 -7.65 5.90
C TYR A 122 18.73 -8.25 4.71
N LEU A 123 18.36 -9.53 4.82
CA LEU A 123 17.59 -10.23 3.80
C LEU A 123 16.14 -10.39 4.26
N VAL A 124 15.20 -9.92 3.45
CA VAL A 124 13.77 -10.13 3.71
C VAL A 124 13.43 -11.61 3.61
N ARG A 125 12.74 -12.15 4.62
CA ARG A 125 12.35 -13.56 4.66
C ARG A 125 11.32 -13.90 3.58
N GLU A 126 11.39 -15.12 3.07
CA GLU A 126 10.50 -15.59 2.00
C GLU A 126 9.01 -15.51 2.37
N GLU A 127 8.67 -15.65 3.65
CA GLU A 127 7.29 -15.50 4.12
C GLU A 127 6.71 -14.10 3.91
N VAL A 128 7.57 -13.07 3.98
CA VAL A 128 7.29 -11.66 3.69
C VAL A 128 7.33 -11.38 2.20
N LYS A 129 8.21 -12.06 1.44
CA LYS A 129 8.33 -11.87 -0.01
C LYS A 129 7.18 -12.49 -0.79
N ARG A 130 6.75 -13.69 -0.40
CA ARG A 130 5.75 -14.51 -1.12
C ARG A 130 4.44 -13.79 -1.46
N PRO A 131 3.85 -12.93 -0.61
CA PRO A 131 2.64 -12.19 -0.96
C PRO A 131 2.85 -11.06 -1.96
N VAL A 132 4.10 -10.60 -2.15
CA VAL A 132 4.44 -9.42 -2.93
C VAL A 132 4.78 -9.80 -4.37
N LYS A 133 4.14 -9.14 -5.34
CA LYS A 133 4.43 -9.29 -6.77
C LYS A 133 4.84 -7.95 -7.36
N PHE A 134 6.10 -7.86 -7.78
CA PHE A 134 6.66 -6.69 -8.48
C PHE A 134 6.31 -6.70 -9.97
N MET A 135 5.92 -5.55 -10.51
CA MET A 135 5.54 -5.37 -11.92
C MET A 135 6.01 -4.02 -12.45
N LEU A 136 6.67 -4.00 -13.61
CA LEU A 136 6.98 -2.76 -14.32
C LEU A 136 5.69 -2.16 -14.90
N MET A 137 5.28 -0.98 -14.44
CA MET A 137 3.98 -0.41 -14.80
C MET A 137 3.93 1.10 -14.56
N ASP A 138 3.35 1.84 -15.51
CA ASP A 138 2.96 3.25 -15.33
C ASP A 138 1.59 3.34 -14.64
N ILE A 139 1.54 4.03 -13.50
CA ILE A 139 0.32 4.25 -12.70
C ILE A 139 -0.73 5.05 -13.48
N VAL A 140 -0.31 5.87 -14.44
CA VAL A 140 -1.19 6.76 -15.21
C VAL A 140 -1.98 6.00 -16.28
N ASN A 141 -1.48 4.83 -16.68
CA ASN A 141 -2.22 3.92 -17.54
C ASN A 141 -3.14 3.05 -16.68
N LEU A 142 -4.39 2.84 -17.12
CA LEU A 142 -5.35 2.05 -16.36
C LEU A 142 -4.80 0.62 -16.17
N PRO A 143 -4.46 0.21 -14.93
CA PRO A 143 -3.85 -1.08 -14.71
C PRO A 143 -4.93 -2.18 -14.77
N PRO A 144 -4.57 -3.45 -15.06
CA PRO A 144 -5.49 -4.58 -14.93
C PRO A 144 -5.76 -4.95 -13.46
N LEU A 145 -5.69 -4.00 -12.54
CA LEU A 145 -5.90 -4.17 -11.11
C LEU A 145 -7.32 -3.73 -10.74
N ARG A 146 -8.05 -4.61 -10.08
CA ARG A 146 -9.42 -4.38 -9.61
C ARG A 146 -9.65 -5.08 -8.29
N HIS A 147 -10.70 -4.64 -7.61
CA HIS A 147 -11.16 -5.24 -6.36
C HIS A 147 -10.10 -5.23 -5.26
N LEU A 148 -9.31 -4.16 -5.21
CA LEU A 148 -8.30 -3.90 -4.17
C LEU A 148 -8.97 -3.43 -2.88
N ASP A 149 -8.32 -3.74 -1.76
CA ASP A 149 -8.74 -3.38 -0.42
C ASP A 149 -7.93 -2.20 0.13
N LEU A 150 -6.69 -2.06 -0.33
CA LEU A 150 -5.77 -1.00 0.08
C LEU A 150 -4.90 -0.56 -1.09
N ILE A 151 -4.75 0.75 -1.29
CA ILE A 151 -3.74 1.34 -2.18
C ILE A 151 -2.85 2.26 -1.35
N LEU A 152 -1.54 2.11 -1.49
CA LEU A 152 -0.54 3.10 -1.08
C LEU A 152 0.01 3.74 -2.37
N CYS A 153 -0.02 5.07 -2.42
CA CYS A 153 0.67 5.85 -3.44
C CYS A 153 1.26 7.08 -2.76
N ARG A 154 2.46 6.91 -2.22
CA ARG A 154 3.06 7.86 -1.29
C ARG A 154 4.30 8.50 -1.88
N ASN A 155 4.40 9.82 -1.77
CA ASN A 155 5.54 10.60 -2.28
C ASN A 155 5.74 10.47 -3.80
N VAL A 156 4.67 10.19 -4.55
CA VAL A 156 4.67 9.98 -6.01
C VAL A 156 3.82 11.04 -6.73
N LEU A 157 2.70 11.44 -6.15
CA LEU A 157 1.78 12.42 -6.73
C LEU A 157 2.40 13.82 -6.81
N ILE A 158 3.34 14.15 -5.93
CA ILE A 158 4.07 15.43 -5.95
C ILE A 158 4.82 15.71 -7.26
N TYR A 159 5.11 14.68 -8.06
CA TYR A 159 5.77 14.80 -9.36
C TYR A 159 4.82 15.06 -10.53
N PHE A 160 3.50 15.07 -10.28
CA PHE A 160 2.49 15.20 -11.32
C PHE A 160 1.72 16.52 -11.19
N GLU A 161 1.38 17.10 -12.33
CA GLU A 161 0.46 18.24 -12.39
C GLU A 161 -0.96 17.85 -11.94
N LYS A 162 -1.74 18.83 -11.50
CA LYS A 162 -3.08 18.62 -10.89
C LYS A 162 -4.03 17.80 -11.77
N GLU A 163 -3.99 17.97 -13.09
CA GLU A 163 -4.85 17.19 -14.00
C GLU A 163 -4.47 15.70 -13.98
N ARG A 164 -3.17 15.39 -13.99
CA ARG A 164 -2.67 14.02 -13.95
C ARG A 164 -2.90 13.37 -12.60
N GLN A 165 -2.76 14.12 -11.50
CA GLN A 165 -3.15 13.67 -10.16
C GLN A 165 -4.64 13.26 -10.12
N ARG A 166 -5.55 14.07 -10.67
CA ARG A 166 -6.99 13.73 -10.74
C ARG A 166 -7.25 12.44 -11.52
N ARG A 167 -6.58 12.25 -12.66
CA ARG A 167 -6.69 11.01 -13.45
C ARG A 167 -6.22 9.78 -12.66
N ILE A 168 -5.10 9.89 -11.95
CA ILE A 168 -4.58 8.82 -11.08
C ILE A 168 -5.57 8.50 -9.95
N LEU A 169 -6.11 9.52 -9.28
CA LEU A 169 -7.11 9.31 -8.23
C LEU A 169 -8.39 8.63 -8.76
N ALA A 170 -8.84 8.97 -9.97
CA ALA A 170 -9.96 8.30 -10.62
C ALA A 170 -9.66 6.82 -10.93
N ILE A 171 -8.43 6.50 -11.34
CA ILE A 171 -7.95 5.12 -11.50
C ILE A 171 -8.00 4.39 -10.15
N PHE A 172 -7.42 4.96 -9.09
CA PHE A 172 -7.43 4.37 -7.75
C PHE A 172 -8.85 4.12 -7.24
N ASN A 173 -9.76 5.06 -7.46
CA ASN A 173 -11.15 4.87 -7.12
C ASN A 173 -11.71 3.64 -7.85
N ARG A 174 -11.51 3.49 -9.16
CA ARG A 174 -12.00 2.33 -9.92
C ARG A 174 -11.36 1.00 -9.49
N CYS A 175 -10.10 1.02 -9.06
CA CYS A 175 -9.39 -0.18 -8.61
C CYS A 175 -9.83 -0.64 -7.21
N LEU A 176 -10.17 0.30 -6.32
CA LEU A 176 -10.60 0.01 -4.94
C LEU A 176 -12.04 -0.48 -4.86
N ARG A 177 -12.27 -1.46 -3.99
CA ARG A 177 -13.61 -1.81 -3.52
C ARG A 177 -14.16 -0.68 -2.66
N LYS A 178 -15.48 -0.58 -2.60
CA LYS A 178 -16.17 0.22 -1.60
C LYS A 178 -15.77 -0.26 -0.21
N GLY A 179 -15.50 0.67 0.71
CA GLY A 179 -14.92 0.35 2.01
C GLY A 179 -13.41 0.05 2.01
N GLY A 180 -12.74 0.13 0.84
CA GLY A 180 -11.28 0.04 0.75
C GLY A 180 -10.59 1.36 1.05
N PHE A 181 -9.30 1.33 1.31
CA PHE A 181 -8.52 2.48 1.76
C PHE A 181 -7.50 2.96 0.73
N LEU A 182 -7.29 4.27 0.69
CA LEU A 182 -6.22 4.93 -0.06
C LEU A 182 -5.32 5.67 0.94
N VAL A 183 -4.02 5.45 0.85
CA VAL A 183 -3.00 6.13 1.66
C VAL A 183 -2.09 6.92 0.74
N LEU A 184 -1.95 8.21 1.01
CA LEU A 184 -1.06 9.13 0.30
C LEU A 184 0.11 9.55 1.20
N GLY A 185 1.13 10.16 0.62
CA GLY A 185 2.24 10.78 1.36
C GLY A 185 1.76 12.01 2.13
N LYS A 186 2.43 12.37 3.22
CA LYS A 186 1.99 13.48 4.12
C LYS A 186 1.81 14.83 3.42
N SER A 187 2.68 15.11 2.44
CA SER A 187 2.64 16.33 1.62
C SER A 187 1.62 16.28 0.49
N GLU A 188 0.95 15.14 0.29
CA GLU A 188 -0.02 14.90 -0.76
C GLU A 188 -1.43 15.01 -0.19
N ALA A 189 -2.34 15.62 -0.94
CA ALA A 189 -3.72 15.78 -0.54
C ALA A 189 -4.64 15.66 -1.74
N ILE A 190 -5.81 15.07 -1.51
CA ILE A 190 -6.89 15.05 -2.49
C ILE A 190 -7.48 16.45 -2.58
N ILE A 191 -7.29 17.12 -3.71
CA ILE A 191 -7.90 18.42 -4.01
C ILE A 191 -9.32 18.16 -4.54
N GLY A 192 -10.34 18.67 -3.85
CA GLY A 192 -11.75 18.49 -4.24
C GLY A 192 -12.34 17.14 -3.81
N ALA A 193 -12.24 16.81 -2.52
CA ALA A 193 -12.64 15.51 -1.95
C ALA A 193 -14.05 15.03 -2.38
N GLY A 194 -15.00 15.95 -2.58
CA GLY A 194 -16.39 15.63 -2.95
C GLY A 194 -16.56 14.87 -4.27
N ASP A 195 -15.71 15.10 -5.27
CA ASP A 195 -15.84 14.45 -6.58
C ASP A 195 -15.00 13.16 -6.71
N SER A 196 -14.11 12.93 -5.74
CA SER A 196 -13.13 11.83 -5.80
C SER A 196 -13.67 10.49 -5.31
N GLY A 197 -14.79 10.50 -4.57
CA GLY A 197 -15.35 9.32 -3.88
C GLY A 197 -14.52 8.82 -2.70
N PHE A 198 -13.58 9.64 -2.20
CA PHE A 198 -12.74 9.37 -1.06
C PHE A 198 -13.03 10.34 0.08
N ILE A 199 -13.36 9.80 1.26
CA ILE A 199 -13.56 10.60 2.46
C ILE A 199 -12.37 10.47 3.42
N PRO A 200 -11.99 11.53 4.15
CA PRO A 200 -10.89 11.44 5.10
C PRO A 200 -11.21 10.47 6.25
N PHE A 201 -10.34 9.49 6.48
CA PHE A 201 -10.43 8.55 7.60
C PHE A 201 -9.45 8.88 8.74
N ARG A 202 -8.19 9.19 8.36
CA ARG A 202 -7.18 9.80 9.23
C ARG A 202 -6.53 10.96 8.49
N ARG A 203 -6.97 12.18 8.78
CA ARG A 203 -6.58 13.39 8.03
C ARG A 203 -5.09 13.69 8.13
N LYS A 204 -4.51 13.55 9.32
CA LYS A 204 -3.10 13.87 9.58
C LYS A 204 -2.17 12.92 8.81
N GLU A 205 -2.51 11.64 8.77
CA GLU A 205 -1.74 10.58 8.12
C GLU A 205 -2.12 10.37 6.64
N ARG A 206 -3.00 11.22 6.09
CA ARG A 206 -3.47 11.15 4.68
C ARG A 206 -4.05 9.79 4.31
N ILE A 207 -4.82 9.21 5.22
CA ILE A 207 -5.58 7.98 5.00
C ILE A 207 -7.02 8.33 4.67
N TYR A 208 -7.50 7.79 3.56
CA TYR A 208 -8.82 8.02 3.02
C TYR A 208 -9.57 6.70 2.86
N LEU A 209 -10.88 6.73 3.09
CA LEU A 209 -11.79 5.62 2.87
C LEU A 209 -12.55 5.87 1.57
N LYS A 210 -12.63 4.86 0.69
CA LYS A 210 -13.58 4.88 -0.41
C LYS A 210 -14.97 4.62 0.13
N GLU A 211 -15.89 5.56 -0.08
CA GLU A 211 -17.25 5.47 0.46
C GLU A 211 -17.91 4.14 0.09
N ARG A 212 -18.63 3.59 1.06
CA ARG A 212 -19.61 2.54 0.81
C ARG A 212 -20.82 3.21 0.16
N ASP A 213 -21.55 2.51 -0.69
CA ASP A 213 -22.89 2.99 -1.00
C ASP A 213 -23.59 3.16 0.33
N SER A 214 -24.13 4.34 0.58
CA SER A 214 -25.15 4.48 1.60
C SER A 214 -26.19 3.39 1.36
N TRP A 215 -26.58 2.70 2.43
CA TRP A 215 -27.76 1.84 2.45
C TRP A 215 -29.02 2.73 2.32
N ASP A 216 -29.13 3.56 1.28
CA ASP A 216 -30.28 4.43 1.01
C ASP A 216 -31.44 3.64 0.36
N ALA A 217 -31.72 2.45 0.88
CA ALA A 217 -32.85 1.62 0.44
C ALA A 217 -33.57 0.86 1.58
N LEU A 218 -33.33 1.18 2.86
CA LEU A 218 -34.08 0.57 3.98
C LEU A 218 -34.69 1.56 4.98
N THR A 219 -34.66 2.87 4.72
CA THR A 219 -35.36 3.87 5.56
C THR A 219 -36.29 4.79 4.75
N SER A 220 -36.60 4.42 3.52
CA SER A 220 -37.77 4.95 2.79
C SER A 220 -38.84 3.86 2.71
N GLY A 221 -39.43 3.59 3.87
CA GLY A 221 -40.59 2.73 4.09
C GLY A 221 -41.30 3.18 5.36
#